data_AF-A0A9W3CG49-F1
#
_entry.id   AF-A0A9W3CG49-F1
#
_cell.length_a   1.000
_cell.length_b   1.000
_cell.length_c   1.000
_cell.angle_alpha   90.00
_cell.angle_beta   90.00
_cell.angle_gamma   90.00
#
_symmetry.space_group_name_H-M   'P 1'
#
loop_
_entity.id
_entity.type
_entity.pdbx_description
1 polymer ?
#
loop_
_entity_poly.entity_id
_entity_poly.type
_entity_poly.pdbx_seq_one_letter_code
_entity_poly.pdbx_strand_id
1 'polypeptide(L)'
;MVKNHLLTCSRASQEEYVRYREDKEIERKRRERGRRLASRMKLWKRAAAAIKDRKSLLAVGFSKRTPHHNLDLEAAIIKATSHDSSSIDYSNARRVYDWIRSSPLNLKTLVHTLSSRVSHTRSWIVSLKSLMLLHGVLSCKLPPVLGELRRLPFDLSGFSDGHSCLSKTWGFNIFVRTYFAFLRSYSIFLSDQFHRRRRSSCQLERIEKLQSLLDLILQIRPVADNMKRTLILEAMDCVVIESINIYGRICGGVIRFLPGSSGKTDAAAMLKIVNKATSQGEDLALYFEFCKSFGVPNARDTPQFVSIPKAEVETIKKMIKNEEVVVEEEKAMVVWEKPRLETIITEEWESFEDDECCFREKVVKEYQKHPLPGLIVSYQEPVYIQYMMPDLITF
;
A
#
# COMPACT_ATOMS: atom_id res chain seq x y z
N MET A 1 39.34 -18.82 -71.16
CA MET A 1 38.65 -17.63 -70.61
C MET A 1 37.76 -17.93 -69.40
N VAL A 2 36.98 -19.02 -69.37
CA VAL A 2 36.03 -19.34 -68.28
C VAL A 2 36.68 -19.66 -66.92
N LYS A 3 37.82 -20.36 -66.89
CA LYS A 3 38.54 -20.70 -65.63
C LYS A 3 39.05 -19.47 -64.86
N ASN A 4 39.53 -18.44 -65.56
CA ASN A 4 40.00 -17.20 -64.91
C ASN A 4 38.83 -16.38 -64.33
N HIS A 5 37.63 -16.46 -64.92
CA HIS A 5 36.44 -15.78 -64.42
C HIS A 5 35.85 -16.44 -63.16
N LEU A 6 35.96 -17.78 -63.04
CA LEU A 6 35.53 -18.52 -61.85
C LEU A 6 36.49 -18.29 -60.66
N LEU A 7 37.80 -18.21 -60.91
CA LEU A 7 38.82 -17.93 -59.88
C LEU A 7 38.69 -16.49 -59.33
N THR A 8 38.39 -15.51 -60.17
CA THR A 8 38.16 -14.12 -59.72
C THR A 8 36.85 -13.97 -58.94
N CYS A 9 35.78 -14.68 -59.34
CA CYS A 9 34.51 -14.69 -58.61
C CYS A 9 34.64 -15.35 -57.23
N SER A 10 35.39 -16.45 -57.12
CA SER A 10 35.69 -17.10 -55.83
C SER A 10 36.51 -16.21 -54.90
N ARG A 11 37.49 -15.47 -55.44
CA ARG A 11 38.34 -14.57 -54.65
C ARG A 11 37.58 -13.34 -54.17
N ALA A 12 36.71 -12.77 -55.00
CA ALA A 12 35.83 -11.65 -54.62
C ALA A 12 34.84 -12.06 -53.50
N SER A 13 34.26 -13.26 -53.58
CA SER A 13 33.38 -13.78 -52.52
C SER A 13 34.13 -14.00 -51.19
N GLN A 14 35.41 -14.41 -51.26
CA GLN A 14 36.23 -14.63 -50.08
C GLN A 14 36.67 -13.33 -49.41
N GLU A 15 36.98 -12.29 -50.19
CA GLU A 15 37.27 -10.94 -49.70
C GLU A 15 36.03 -10.29 -49.06
N GLU A 16 34.84 -10.50 -49.64
CA GLU A 16 33.57 -10.01 -49.09
C GLU A 16 33.22 -10.71 -47.76
N TYR A 17 33.47 -12.02 -47.66
CA TYR A 17 33.29 -12.78 -46.42
C TYR A 17 34.26 -12.34 -45.31
N VAL A 18 35.52 -12.04 -45.65
CA VAL A 18 36.49 -11.49 -44.70
C VAL A 18 36.04 -10.12 -44.20
N ARG A 19 35.61 -9.23 -45.10
CA ARG A 19 35.09 -7.90 -44.73
C ARG A 19 33.86 -7.99 -43.83
N TYR A 20 32.91 -8.87 -44.15
CA TYR A 20 31.73 -9.13 -43.32
C TYR A 20 32.10 -9.62 -41.90
N ARG A 21 33.09 -10.51 -41.80
CA ARG A 21 33.58 -11.01 -40.51
C ARG A 21 34.25 -9.89 -39.70
N GLU A 22 35.05 -9.04 -40.33
CA GLU A 22 35.70 -7.89 -39.68
C GLU A 22 34.68 -6.87 -39.20
N ASP A 23 33.66 -6.55 -40.00
CA ASP A 23 32.57 -5.64 -39.61
C ASP A 23 31.78 -6.16 -38.40
N LYS A 24 31.46 -7.47 -38.39
CA LYS A 24 30.84 -8.14 -37.23
C LYS A 24 31.71 -8.07 -35.98
N GLU A 25 33.01 -8.26 -36.11
CA GLU A 25 33.96 -8.19 -35.00
C GLU A 25 34.10 -6.75 -34.47
N ILE A 26 34.11 -5.75 -35.35
CA ILE A 26 34.09 -4.32 -34.99
C ILE A 26 32.79 -3.98 -34.25
N GLU A 27 31.64 -4.44 -34.74
CA GLU A 27 30.34 -4.22 -34.10
C GLU A 27 30.28 -4.87 -32.72
N ARG A 28 30.79 -6.11 -32.58
CA ARG A 28 30.93 -6.80 -31.30
C ARG A 28 31.80 -6.00 -30.32
N LYS A 29 32.97 -5.52 -30.77
CA LYS A 29 33.87 -4.67 -29.97
C LYS A 29 33.23 -3.33 -29.60
N ARG A 30 32.40 -2.74 -30.46
CA ARG A 30 31.62 -1.52 -30.14
C ARG A 30 30.56 -1.79 -29.08
N ARG A 31 29.79 -2.87 -29.20
CA ARG A 31 28.79 -3.31 -28.20
C ARG A 31 29.42 -3.63 -26.85
N GLU A 32 30.57 -4.30 -26.83
CA GLU A 32 31.32 -4.57 -25.60
C GLU A 32 31.88 -3.30 -24.95
N ARG A 33 32.43 -2.36 -25.73
CA ARG A 33 32.85 -1.06 -25.22
C ARG A 33 31.65 -0.29 -24.64
N GLY A 34 30.50 -0.30 -25.32
CA GLY A 34 29.25 0.27 -24.82
C GLY A 34 28.80 -0.35 -23.49
N ARG A 35 28.81 -1.68 -23.38
CA ARG A 35 28.49 -2.41 -22.13
C ARG A 35 29.47 -2.06 -21.00
N ARG A 36 30.77 -1.99 -21.27
CA ARG A 36 31.81 -1.62 -20.30
C ARG A 36 31.65 -0.17 -19.82
N LEU A 37 31.40 0.77 -20.73
CA LEU A 37 31.14 2.18 -20.39
C LEU A 37 29.86 2.33 -19.57
N ALA A 38 28.77 1.66 -19.95
CA ALA A 38 27.53 1.66 -19.19
C ALA A 38 27.72 1.07 -17.77
N SER A 39 28.50 -0.01 -17.63
CA SER A 39 28.85 -0.59 -16.33
C SER A 39 29.66 0.39 -15.47
N ARG A 40 30.70 1.02 -16.03
CA ARG A 40 31.47 2.07 -15.32
C ARG A 40 30.56 3.22 -14.89
N MET A 41 29.70 3.75 -15.78
CA MET A 41 28.77 4.82 -15.43
C MET A 41 27.80 4.41 -14.30
N LYS A 42 27.33 3.16 -14.28
CA LYS A 42 26.52 2.63 -13.16
C LYS A 42 27.32 2.62 -11.85
N LEU A 43 28.57 2.17 -11.87
CA LEU A 43 29.46 2.16 -10.69
C LEU A 43 29.72 3.59 -10.18
N TRP A 44 30.00 4.55 -11.09
CA TRP A 44 30.17 5.96 -10.72
C TRP A 44 28.90 6.56 -10.10
N LYS A 45 27.72 6.24 -10.65
CA LYS A 45 26.43 6.66 -10.05
C LYS A 45 26.22 6.06 -8.66
N ARG A 46 26.55 4.78 -8.46
CA ARG A 46 26.49 4.12 -7.14
C ARG A 46 27.49 4.73 -6.15
N ALA A 47 28.71 5.04 -6.60
CA ALA A 47 29.71 5.70 -5.77
C ALA A 47 29.29 7.12 -5.37
N ALA A 48 28.76 7.92 -6.31
CA ALA A 48 28.23 9.25 -6.03
C ALA A 48 27.03 9.21 -5.08
N ALA A 49 26.12 8.24 -5.27
CA ALA A 49 25.03 7.93 -4.35
C ALA A 49 25.54 7.63 -2.93
N ALA A 50 26.52 6.73 -2.81
CA ALA A 50 27.12 6.37 -1.53
C ALA A 50 27.85 7.54 -0.87
N ILE A 51 28.51 8.41 -1.63
CA ILE A 51 29.14 9.64 -1.13
C ILE A 51 28.07 10.61 -0.61
N LYS A 52 26.94 10.74 -1.31
CA LYS A 52 25.82 11.60 -0.88
C LYS A 52 25.18 11.06 0.40
N ASP A 53 25.00 9.75 0.49
CA ASP A 53 24.50 9.08 1.69
C ASP A 53 25.50 9.20 2.86
N ARG A 54 26.80 9.07 2.61
CA ARG A 54 27.87 9.31 3.60
C ARG A 54 27.92 10.76 4.06
N LYS A 55 27.72 11.73 3.15
CA LYS A 55 27.64 13.15 3.51
C LYS A 55 26.43 13.43 4.40
N SER A 56 25.28 12.81 4.13
CA SER A 56 24.13 12.91 5.04
C SER A 56 24.44 12.27 6.40
N LEU A 57 25.07 11.08 6.44
CA LEU A 57 25.46 10.44 7.70
C LEU A 57 26.48 11.25 8.50
N LEU A 58 27.45 11.89 7.83
CA LEU A 58 28.41 12.76 8.49
C LEU A 58 27.74 14.04 9.02
N ALA A 59 26.78 14.62 8.29
CA ALA A 59 26.01 15.76 8.77
C ALA A 59 25.22 15.45 10.05
N VAL A 60 24.71 14.22 10.19
CA VAL A 60 24.10 13.73 11.44
C VAL A 60 25.10 13.74 12.59
N GLY A 61 26.34 13.32 12.35
CA GLY A 61 27.42 13.33 13.35
C GLY A 61 27.86 14.72 13.82
N PHE A 62 27.63 15.77 13.01
CA PHE A 62 27.99 17.16 13.35
C PHE A 62 26.80 18.01 13.83
N SER A 63 25.57 17.46 13.82
CA SER A 63 24.40 18.18 14.31
C SER A 63 24.46 18.33 15.84
N LYS A 64 24.14 19.52 16.35
CA LYS A 64 24.17 19.82 17.79
C LYS A 64 23.32 18.79 18.54
N ARG A 65 23.93 18.10 19.52
CA ARG A 65 23.26 17.14 20.42
C ARG A 65 22.10 17.82 21.13
N THR A 66 20.89 17.72 20.60
CA THR A 66 19.67 18.02 21.36
C THR A 66 19.20 16.72 22.03
N PRO A 67 18.59 16.79 23.22
CA PRO A 67 18.14 15.61 23.98
C PRO A 67 17.02 14.80 23.28
N HIS A 68 16.61 15.18 22.07
CA HIS A 68 15.51 14.57 21.31
C HIS A 68 15.94 14.02 19.94
N HIS A 69 17.23 14.04 19.59
CA HIS A 69 17.73 13.45 18.34
C HIS A 69 18.23 12.02 18.55
N ASN A 70 17.46 11.04 18.11
CA ASN A 70 17.92 9.64 18.02
C ASN A 70 18.77 9.47 16.75
N LEU A 71 20.10 9.59 16.90
CA LEU A 71 21.05 9.51 15.78
C LEU A 71 21.06 8.12 15.12
N ASP A 72 20.80 7.06 15.88
CA ASP A 72 20.71 5.69 15.36
C ASP A 72 19.48 5.50 14.49
N LEU A 73 18.34 6.09 14.90
CA LEU A 73 17.13 6.14 14.10
C LEU A 73 17.35 6.95 12.81
N GLU A 74 17.97 8.13 12.91
CA GLU A 74 18.27 8.97 11.76
C GLU A 74 19.18 8.25 10.75
N ALA A 75 20.22 7.56 11.23
CA ALA A 75 21.09 6.73 10.40
C ALA A 75 20.32 5.57 9.75
N ALA A 76 19.41 4.92 10.48
CA ALA A 76 18.56 3.85 9.94
C ALA A 76 17.63 4.38 8.84
N ILE A 77 17.02 5.56 9.01
CA ILE A 77 16.17 6.21 8.00
C ILE A 77 16.99 6.53 6.74
N ILE A 78 18.19 7.09 6.89
CA ILE A 78 19.06 7.42 5.75
C ILE A 78 19.43 6.15 4.97
N LYS A 79 19.75 5.05 5.66
CA LYS A 79 20.07 3.76 5.03
C LYS A 79 18.86 3.14 4.32
N ALA A 80 17.70 3.14 4.99
CA ALA A 80 16.44 2.66 4.43
C ALA A 80 16.02 3.47 3.18
N THR A 81 16.32 4.76 3.16
CA THR A 81 16.02 5.68 2.04
C THR A 81 17.25 5.98 1.17
N SER A 82 18.24 5.09 1.14
CA SER A 82 19.46 5.26 0.35
C SER A 82 19.18 5.36 -1.16
N HIS A 83 20.12 5.92 -1.90
CA HIS A 83 20.04 6.04 -3.36
C HIS A 83 20.20 4.70 -4.11
N ASP A 84 20.33 3.57 -3.40
CA ASP A 84 20.44 2.28 -4.03
C ASP A 84 19.11 1.87 -4.69
N SER A 85 19.18 1.40 -5.93
CA SER A 85 18.00 0.97 -6.71
C SER A 85 17.80 -0.54 -6.73
N SER A 86 18.67 -1.29 -6.04
CA SER A 86 18.68 -2.75 -6.06
C SER A 86 17.50 -3.36 -5.31
N SER A 87 17.23 -2.89 -4.08
CA SER A 87 16.13 -3.32 -3.23
C SER A 87 15.93 -2.34 -2.07
N ILE A 88 14.90 -2.59 -1.27
CA ILE A 88 14.69 -1.96 0.04
C ILE A 88 15.57 -2.61 1.09
N ASP A 89 16.10 -1.77 1.98
CA ASP A 89 16.81 -2.22 3.17
C ASP A 89 15.80 -2.53 4.28
N TYR A 90 15.22 -3.73 4.20
CA TYR A 90 14.22 -4.20 5.17
C TYR A 90 14.76 -4.29 6.60
N SER A 91 16.07 -4.52 6.76
CA SER A 91 16.71 -4.54 8.07
C SER A 91 16.63 -3.16 8.74
N ASN A 92 17.05 -2.10 8.04
CA ASN A 92 16.96 -0.75 8.59
C ASN A 92 15.51 -0.25 8.67
N ALA A 93 14.64 -0.62 7.72
CA ALA A 93 13.21 -0.30 7.81
C ALA A 93 12.56 -0.91 9.06
N ARG A 94 12.86 -2.19 9.37
CA ARG A 94 12.39 -2.85 10.58
C ARG A 94 12.85 -2.12 11.84
N ARG A 95 14.13 -1.75 11.92
CA ARG A 95 14.67 -0.95 13.03
C ARG A 95 13.92 0.36 13.22
N VAL A 96 13.58 1.06 12.13
CA VAL A 96 12.77 2.28 12.17
C VAL A 96 11.40 2.00 12.79
N TYR A 97 10.72 0.93 12.38
CA TYR A 97 9.42 0.55 12.95
C TYR A 97 9.51 0.21 14.43
N ASP A 98 10.56 -0.49 14.85
CA ASP A 98 10.77 -0.86 16.26
C ASP A 98 11.03 0.39 17.13
N TRP A 99 11.79 1.36 16.64
CA TRP A 99 11.96 2.66 17.31
C TRP A 99 10.67 3.46 17.41
N ILE A 100 9.85 3.48 16.36
CA ILE A 100 8.58 4.21 16.39
C ILE A 100 7.60 3.55 17.38
N ARG A 101 7.62 2.22 17.50
CA ARG A 101 6.81 1.48 18.49
C ARG A 101 7.27 1.72 19.92
N SER A 102 8.58 1.91 20.14
CA SER A 102 9.13 2.07 21.49
C SER A 102 8.88 3.46 22.10
N SER A 103 8.84 4.51 21.28
CA SER A 103 8.55 5.86 21.78
C SER A 103 7.94 6.78 20.71
N PRO A 104 6.88 7.55 21.04
CA PRO A 104 6.31 8.53 20.12
C PRO A 104 7.26 9.68 19.79
N LEU A 105 8.26 9.97 20.64
CA LEU A 105 9.23 11.05 20.40
C LEU A 105 10.05 10.82 19.13
N ASN A 106 10.27 9.55 18.75
CA ASN A 106 10.98 9.15 17.54
C ASN A 106 10.25 9.57 16.25
N LEU A 107 8.95 9.87 16.32
CA LEU A 107 8.16 10.29 15.17
C LEU A 107 8.60 11.66 14.64
N LYS A 108 8.98 12.58 15.54
CA LYS A 108 9.52 13.90 15.14
C LYS A 108 10.83 13.77 14.37
N THR A 109 11.72 12.89 14.82
CA THR A 109 12.96 12.57 14.11
C THR A 109 12.65 11.96 12.74
N LEU A 110 11.72 10.99 12.67
CA LEU A 110 11.28 10.40 11.41
C LEU A 110 10.79 11.46 10.41
N VAL A 111 9.86 12.30 10.85
CA VAL A 111 9.27 13.38 10.03
C VAL A 111 10.36 14.29 9.51
N HIS A 112 11.20 14.82 10.40
CA HIS A 112 12.26 15.75 10.02
C HIS A 112 13.25 15.13 9.02
N THR A 113 13.77 13.95 9.33
CA THR A 113 14.77 13.27 8.49
C THR A 113 14.18 12.91 7.12
N LEU A 114 12.95 12.39 7.06
CA LEU A 114 12.30 12.07 5.79
C LEU A 114 12.04 13.31 4.93
N SER A 115 11.52 14.39 5.51
CA SER A 115 11.28 15.65 4.78
C SER A 115 12.57 16.20 4.19
N SER A 116 13.65 16.20 4.99
CA SER A 116 14.99 16.61 4.55
C SER A 116 15.52 15.72 3.42
N ARG A 117 15.41 14.40 3.56
CA ARG A 117 15.86 13.44 2.53
C ARG A 117 15.13 13.65 1.21
N VAL A 118 13.80 13.76 1.24
CA VAL A 118 12.99 13.92 0.02
C VAL A 118 13.28 15.26 -0.68
N SER A 119 13.38 16.35 0.08
CA SER A 119 13.61 17.69 -0.48
C SER A 119 15.01 17.87 -1.08
N HIS A 120 16.05 17.39 -0.39
CA HIS A 120 17.45 17.59 -0.82
C HIS A 120 17.92 16.56 -1.86
N THR A 121 17.33 15.36 -1.88
CA THR A 121 17.77 14.34 -2.84
C THR A 121 17.13 14.51 -4.20
N ARG A 122 15.84 14.88 -4.29
CA ARG A 122 15.08 14.98 -5.55
C ARG A 122 15.27 13.78 -6.49
N SER A 123 15.34 12.57 -5.92
CA SER A 123 15.55 11.33 -6.66
C SER A 123 14.35 10.41 -6.51
N TRP A 124 13.83 9.87 -7.61
CA TRP A 124 12.65 8.99 -7.56
C TRP A 124 12.88 7.75 -6.68
N ILE A 125 14.12 7.25 -6.61
CA ILE A 125 14.52 6.12 -5.77
C ILE A 125 14.32 6.45 -4.29
N VAL A 126 14.89 7.58 -3.86
CA VAL A 126 14.80 8.03 -2.46
C VAL A 126 13.36 8.37 -2.12
N SER A 127 12.66 9.10 -3.00
CA SER A 127 11.25 9.44 -2.82
C SER A 127 10.37 8.20 -2.69
N LEU A 128 10.57 7.19 -3.54
CA LEU A 128 9.80 5.94 -3.47
C LEU A 128 10.11 5.16 -2.19
N LYS A 129 11.38 5.00 -1.82
CA LYS A 129 11.77 4.35 -0.55
C LYS A 129 11.20 5.09 0.67
N SER A 130 11.20 6.42 0.65
CA SER A 130 10.58 7.23 1.71
C SER A 130 9.07 7.01 1.79
N LEU A 131 8.37 6.92 0.66
CA LEU A 131 6.94 6.60 0.62
C LEU A 131 6.66 5.19 1.16
N MET A 132 7.46 4.20 0.78
CA MET A 132 7.29 2.83 1.27
C MET A 132 7.58 2.71 2.77
N LEU A 133 8.62 3.38 3.27
CA LEU A 133 8.90 3.44 4.70
C LEU A 133 7.72 4.06 5.45
N LEU A 134 7.22 5.20 4.95
CA LEU A 134 6.06 5.91 5.50
C LEU A 134 4.77 5.07 5.45
N HIS A 135 4.55 4.31 4.37
CA HIS A 135 3.45 3.35 4.27
C HIS A 135 3.51 2.36 5.42
N GLY A 136 4.66 1.70 5.64
CA GLY A 136 4.80 0.76 6.77
C GLY A 136 4.60 1.40 8.15
N VAL A 137 5.00 2.67 8.34
CA VAL A 137 4.74 3.42 9.58
C VAL A 137 3.23 3.66 9.77
N LEU A 138 2.52 4.08 8.73
CA LEU A 138 1.06 4.28 8.79
C LEU A 138 0.33 2.95 9.04
N SER A 139 0.80 1.86 8.44
CA SER A 139 0.24 0.52 8.61
C SER A 139 0.44 -0.05 10.02
N CYS A 140 1.39 0.49 10.81
CA CYS A 140 1.50 0.16 12.24
C CYS A 140 0.32 0.67 13.08
N LYS A 141 -0.48 1.63 12.57
CA LYS A 141 -1.74 2.12 13.18
C LYS A 141 -1.61 2.56 14.65
N LEU A 142 -0.43 3.04 15.06
CA LEU A 142 -0.17 3.47 16.43
C LEU A 142 -0.86 4.81 16.72
N PRO A 143 -1.53 4.99 17.88
CA PRO A 143 -2.22 6.23 18.23
C PRO A 143 -1.41 7.52 18.03
N PRO A 144 -0.12 7.60 18.44
CA PRO A 144 0.70 8.80 18.22
C PRO A 144 0.94 9.09 16.73
N VAL A 145 1.12 8.03 15.93
CA VAL A 145 1.31 8.13 14.47
C VAL A 145 0.04 8.67 13.81
N LEU A 146 -1.14 8.20 14.23
CA LEU A 146 -2.41 8.62 13.66
C LEU A 146 -2.76 10.09 14.00
N GLY A 147 -2.27 10.61 15.12
CA GLY A 147 -2.42 12.02 15.49
C GLY A 147 -1.46 12.93 14.71
N GLU A 148 -0.15 12.65 14.77
CA GLU A 148 0.87 13.54 14.22
C GLU A 148 0.97 13.50 12.68
N LEU A 149 0.75 12.33 12.05
CA LEU A 149 0.91 12.18 10.59
C LEU A 149 -0.34 12.50 9.77
N ARG A 150 -1.40 13.10 10.34
CA ARG A 150 -2.60 13.50 9.59
C ARG A 150 -2.25 14.26 8.30
N ARG A 151 -1.23 15.11 8.36
CA ARG A 151 -0.56 15.68 7.20
C ARG A 151 0.77 14.96 7.02
N LEU A 152 1.02 14.46 5.81
CA LEU A 152 2.29 13.81 5.50
C LEU A 152 3.47 14.79 5.66
N PRO A 153 4.66 14.28 6.02
CA PRO A 153 5.82 15.12 6.35
C PRO A 153 6.37 15.91 5.15
N PHE A 154 6.02 15.55 3.93
CA PHE A 154 6.49 16.18 2.70
C PHE A 154 5.40 16.13 1.62
N ASP A 155 5.53 16.96 0.58
CA ASP A 155 4.61 16.97 -0.56
C ASP A 155 5.33 16.47 -1.83
N LEU A 156 4.77 15.42 -2.45
CA LEU A 156 5.24 14.86 -3.71
C LEU A 156 4.20 14.93 -4.84
N SER A 157 3.12 15.70 -4.67
CA SER A 157 2.10 15.89 -5.71
C SER A 157 2.67 16.42 -7.03
N GLY A 158 3.61 17.36 -6.96
CA GLY A 158 4.36 17.91 -8.10
C GLY A 158 5.70 17.23 -8.39
N PHE A 159 5.98 16.05 -7.82
CA PHE A 159 7.32 15.46 -7.83
C PHE A 159 7.91 15.28 -9.24
N SER A 160 9.18 15.63 -9.43
CA SER A 160 9.94 15.31 -10.64
C SER A 160 11.37 14.96 -10.28
N ASP A 161 11.88 13.85 -10.82
CA ASP A 161 13.28 13.47 -10.66
C ASP A 161 14.22 14.55 -11.20
N GLY A 162 15.20 14.94 -10.38
CA GLY A 162 16.14 16.02 -10.69
C GLY A 162 17.46 15.56 -11.32
N HIS A 163 17.68 14.25 -11.51
CA HIS A 163 19.01 13.71 -11.89
C HIS A 163 19.05 13.08 -13.28
N SER A 164 17.90 12.85 -13.90
CA SER A 164 17.80 12.15 -15.20
C SER A 164 16.80 12.84 -16.13
N CYS A 165 16.96 12.61 -17.44
CA CYS A 165 16.07 13.18 -18.45
C CYS A 165 14.64 12.65 -18.31
N LEU A 166 13.65 13.54 -18.50
CA LEU A 166 12.22 13.24 -18.37
C LEU A 166 11.78 12.05 -19.23
N SER A 167 12.33 11.91 -20.44
CA SER A 167 12.03 10.77 -21.33
C SER A 167 12.31 9.39 -20.70
N LYS A 168 13.21 9.32 -19.71
CA LYS A 168 13.53 8.09 -18.99
C LYS A 168 12.85 8.00 -17.63
N THR A 169 12.47 9.13 -17.03
CA THR A 169 11.95 9.19 -15.65
C THR A 169 10.47 9.50 -15.52
N TRP A 170 9.77 9.87 -16.61
CA TRP A 170 8.37 10.28 -16.54
C TRP A 170 7.46 9.23 -15.87
N GLY A 171 7.63 7.95 -16.21
CA GLY A 171 6.85 6.86 -15.59
C GLY A 171 7.12 6.72 -14.09
N PHE A 172 8.37 6.89 -13.66
CA PHE A 172 8.73 6.90 -12.24
C PHE A 172 8.15 8.11 -11.50
N ASN A 173 8.13 9.29 -12.14
CA ASN A 173 7.54 10.49 -11.54
C ASN A 173 6.03 10.29 -11.31
N ILE A 174 5.31 9.74 -12.28
CA ILE A 174 3.87 9.43 -12.16
C ILE A 174 3.64 8.39 -11.06
N PHE A 175 4.45 7.35 -11.01
CA PHE A 175 4.35 6.32 -9.97
C PHE A 175 4.53 6.89 -8.56
N VAL A 176 5.53 7.75 -8.35
CA VAL A 176 5.75 8.42 -7.06
C VAL A 176 4.57 9.32 -6.69
N ARG A 177 4.03 10.09 -7.65
CA ARG A 177 2.89 11.00 -7.42
C ARG A 177 1.62 10.25 -7.05
N THR A 178 1.30 9.17 -7.76
CA THR A 178 0.10 8.34 -7.52
C THR A 178 0.19 7.63 -6.17
N TYR A 179 1.35 7.06 -5.83
CA TYR A 179 1.58 6.47 -4.51
C TYR A 179 1.44 7.53 -3.40
N PHE A 180 2.04 8.71 -3.57
CA PHE A 180 1.89 9.80 -2.60
C PHE A 180 0.43 10.24 -2.41
N ALA A 181 -0.34 10.36 -3.50
CA ALA A 181 -1.77 10.72 -3.43
C ALA A 181 -2.57 9.70 -2.61
N PHE A 182 -2.30 8.41 -2.80
CA PHE A 182 -2.87 7.34 -1.96
C PHE A 182 -2.49 7.53 -0.48
N LEU A 183 -1.20 7.63 -0.15
CA LEU A 183 -0.76 7.74 1.26
C LEU A 183 -1.29 9.00 1.95
N ARG A 184 -1.43 10.11 1.22
CA ARG A 184 -1.99 11.34 1.76
C ARG A 184 -3.44 11.13 2.19
N SER A 185 -4.25 10.55 1.31
CA SER A 185 -5.65 10.22 1.61
C SER A 185 -5.76 9.16 2.71
N TYR A 186 -4.88 8.16 2.68
CA TYR A 186 -4.85 7.07 3.66
C TYR A 186 -4.55 7.59 5.06
N SER A 187 -3.56 8.50 5.20
CA SER A 187 -3.24 9.10 6.49
C SER A 187 -4.39 9.93 7.05
N ILE A 188 -5.01 10.79 6.22
CA ILE A 188 -6.18 11.58 6.63
C ILE A 188 -7.31 10.66 7.09
N PHE A 189 -7.57 9.57 6.35
CA PHE A 189 -8.57 8.58 6.70
C PHE A 189 -8.25 7.91 8.05
N LEU A 190 -7.01 7.46 8.27
CA LEU A 190 -6.63 6.82 9.53
C LEU A 190 -6.75 7.77 10.73
N SER A 191 -6.32 9.04 10.58
CA SER A 191 -6.51 10.06 11.62
C SER A 191 -7.98 10.32 11.91
N ASP A 192 -8.83 10.40 10.87
CA ASP A 192 -10.26 10.58 11.02
C ASP A 192 -10.91 9.40 11.78
N GLN A 193 -10.51 8.16 11.46
CA GLN A 193 -10.94 6.96 12.18
C GLN A 193 -10.51 6.98 13.66
N PHE A 194 -9.31 7.49 13.96
CA PHE A 194 -8.82 7.60 15.32
C PHE A 194 -9.60 8.64 16.14
N HIS A 195 -9.80 9.85 15.61
CA HIS A 195 -10.52 10.91 16.31
C HIS A 195 -12.03 10.65 16.40
N ARG A 196 -12.64 10.02 15.39
CA ARG A 196 -14.08 9.72 15.37
C ARG A 196 -14.46 8.47 16.16
N ARG A 197 -13.53 7.70 16.72
CA ARG A 197 -13.86 6.59 17.63
C ARG A 197 -14.66 7.04 18.88
N ARG A 198 -14.74 8.36 19.14
CA ARG A 198 -15.54 9.02 20.18
C ARG A 198 -16.92 9.57 19.75
N ARG A 199 -17.29 9.54 18.46
CA ARG A 199 -18.60 10.00 17.96
C ARG A 199 -19.12 9.01 16.93
N SER A 200 -20.38 8.59 17.04
CA SER A 200 -21.07 7.70 16.11
C SER A 200 -21.07 8.26 14.68
N SER A 201 -19.99 8.00 13.93
CA SER A 201 -19.88 8.41 12.53
C SER A 201 -20.77 7.52 11.66
N CYS A 202 -21.46 8.11 10.69
CA CYS A 202 -22.19 7.39 9.67
C CYS A 202 -21.28 6.36 9.01
N GLN A 203 -21.58 5.08 9.21
CA GLN A 203 -20.77 3.96 8.73
C GLN A 203 -20.69 3.95 7.18
N LEU A 204 -21.67 4.55 6.48
CA LEU A 204 -21.66 4.71 5.02
C LEU A 204 -20.53 5.64 4.56
N GLU A 205 -20.38 6.81 5.16
CA GLU A 205 -19.31 7.78 4.83
C GLU A 205 -17.93 7.14 4.96
N ARG A 206 -17.77 6.24 5.94
CA ARG A 206 -16.54 5.47 6.12
C ARG A 206 -16.28 4.50 4.96
N ILE A 207 -17.30 3.79 4.50
CA ILE A 207 -17.16 2.87 3.35
C ILE A 207 -16.85 3.67 2.08
N GLU A 208 -17.52 4.79 1.84
CA GLU A 208 -17.25 5.65 0.67
C GLU A 208 -15.79 6.15 0.65
N LYS A 209 -15.23 6.51 1.81
CA LYS A 209 -13.81 6.87 1.94
C LYS A 209 -12.91 5.68 1.62
N LEU A 210 -13.24 4.48 2.10
CA LEU A 210 -12.48 3.26 1.76
C LEU A 210 -12.56 2.94 0.25
N GLN A 211 -13.72 3.11 -0.38
CA GLN A 211 -13.88 2.94 -1.83
C GLN A 211 -13.00 3.94 -2.59
N SER A 212 -12.97 5.21 -2.16
CA SER A 212 -12.11 6.24 -2.76
C SER A 212 -10.61 5.92 -2.59
N LEU A 213 -10.22 5.31 -1.47
CA LEU A 213 -8.84 4.85 -1.26
C LEU A 213 -8.47 3.69 -2.20
N LEU A 214 -9.40 2.76 -2.43
CA LEU A 214 -9.19 1.67 -3.38
C LEU A 214 -9.04 2.20 -4.81
N ASP A 215 -9.85 3.19 -5.21
CA ASP A 215 -9.72 3.86 -6.50
C ASP A 215 -8.33 4.49 -6.70
N LEU A 216 -7.71 5.02 -5.63
CA LEU A 216 -6.35 5.54 -5.66
C LEU A 216 -5.29 4.44 -5.75
N ILE A 217 -5.48 3.31 -5.05
CA ILE A 217 -4.59 2.15 -5.13
C ILE A 217 -4.52 1.61 -6.56
N LEU A 218 -5.67 1.47 -7.22
CA LEU A 218 -5.76 0.93 -8.58
C LEU A 218 -5.03 1.79 -9.62
N GLN A 219 -4.80 3.08 -9.31
CA GLN A 219 -4.01 3.99 -10.15
C GLN A 219 -2.49 3.83 -9.97
N ILE A 220 -2.03 3.19 -8.88
CA ILE A 220 -0.61 2.95 -8.65
C ILE A 220 -0.17 1.77 -9.51
N ARG A 221 0.33 2.07 -10.70
CA ARG A 221 0.84 1.06 -11.63
C ARG A 221 2.00 1.59 -12.49
N PRO A 222 2.92 0.72 -12.92
CA PRO A 222 3.92 1.06 -13.93
C PRO A 222 3.25 1.46 -15.25
N VAL A 223 3.68 2.60 -15.82
CA VAL A 223 3.12 3.16 -17.06
C VAL A 223 4.13 3.20 -18.22
N ALA A 224 5.39 2.85 -17.97
CA ALA A 224 6.47 2.90 -18.96
C ALA A 224 7.27 1.58 -18.99
N ASP A 225 7.80 1.22 -20.15
CA ASP A 225 8.47 -0.07 -20.39
C ASP A 225 9.73 -0.29 -19.53
N ASN A 226 10.39 0.80 -19.14
CA ASN A 226 11.65 0.75 -18.40
C ASN A 226 11.48 0.62 -16.88
N MET A 227 10.24 0.39 -16.40
CA MET A 227 9.89 0.38 -14.99
C MET A 227 9.98 -0.98 -14.32
N LYS A 228 10.20 -2.08 -15.06
CA LYS A 228 10.38 -3.42 -14.49
C LYS A 228 11.72 -3.51 -13.74
N ARG A 229 11.73 -3.02 -12.50
CA ARG A 229 12.86 -2.96 -11.58
C ARG A 229 12.44 -3.52 -10.23
N THR A 230 13.37 -4.15 -9.51
CA THR A 230 13.12 -4.76 -8.20
C THR A 230 12.42 -3.80 -7.23
N LEU A 231 12.91 -2.55 -7.11
CA LEU A 231 12.29 -1.55 -6.24
C LEU A 231 10.83 -1.23 -6.62
N ILE A 232 10.46 -1.28 -7.90
CA ILE A 232 9.07 -1.08 -8.35
C ILE A 232 8.23 -2.32 -8.04
N LEU A 233 8.79 -3.53 -8.20
CA LEU A 233 8.11 -4.77 -7.83
C LEU A 233 7.81 -4.82 -6.33
N GLU A 234 8.79 -4.47 -5.49
CA GLU A 234 8.62 -4.36 -4.04
C GLU A 234 7.58 -3.28 -3.66
N ALA A 235 7.56 -2.15 -4.37
CA ALA A 235 6.55 -1.11 -4.16
C ALA A 235 5.14 -1.59 -4.49
N MET A 236 4.98 -2.25 -5.63
CA MET A 236 3.72 -2.85 -6.06
C MET A 236 3.26 -3.94 -5.10
N ASP A 237 4.18 -4.73 -4.56
CA ASP A 237 3.88 -5.78 -3.58
C ASP A 237 3.23 -5.21 -2.31
N CYS A 238 3.77 -4.11 -1.78
CA CYS A 238 3.14 -3.39 -0.66
C CYS A 238 1.75 -2.86 -1.01
N VAL A 239 1.55 -2.38 -2.23
CA VAL A 239 0.25 -1.85 -2.70
C VAL A 239 -0.77 -2.97 -2.86
N VAL A 240 -0.37 -4.14 -3.38
CA VAL A 240 -1.21 -5.32 -3.51
C VAL A 240 -1.71 -5.79 -2.15
N ILE A 241 -0.83 -5.90 -1.15
CA ILE A 241 -1.23 -6.29 0.22
C ILE A 241 -2.25 -5.29 0.79
N GLU A 242 -2.00 -3.99 0.66
CA GLU A 242 -2.91 -2.98 1.19
C GLU A 242 -4.24 -2.94 0.44
N SER A 243 -4.26 -3.26 -0.86
CA SER A 243 -5.48 -3.35 -1.65
C SER A 243 -6.44 -4.42 -1.12
N ILE A 244 -5.90 -5.58 -0.72
CA ILE A 244 -6.66 -6.68 -0.12
C ILE A 244 -7.23 -6.23 1.22
N ASN A 245 -6.42 -5.57 2.05
CA ASN A 245 -6.85 -5.05 3.35
C ASN A 245 -7.97 -4.02 3.23
N ILE A 246 -7.88 -3.10 2.27
CA ILE A 246 -8.90 -2.08 2.05
C ILE A 246 -10.17 -2.72 1.50
N TYR A 247 -10.07 -3.58 0.48
CA TYR A 247 -11.22 -4.26 -0.09
C TYR A 247 -11.95 -5.15 0.93
N GLY A 248 -11.22 -5.91 1.74
CA GLY A 248 -11.81 -6.70 2.83
C GLY A 248 -12.59 -5.84 3.84
N ARG A 249 -12.11 -4.63 4.14
CA ARG A 249 -12.83 -3.68 5.01
C ARG A 249 -14.07 -3.09 4.34
N ILE A 250 -14.07 -2.93 3.01
CA ILE A 250 -15.26 -2.54 2.23
C ILE A 250 -16.30 -3.65 2.31
N CYS A 251 -15.92 -4.89 1.98
CA CYS A 251 -16.81 -6.06 2.04
C CYS A 251 -17.40 -6.28 3.44
N GLY A 252 -16.56 -6.27 4.48
CA GLY A 252 -17.03 -6.40 5.86
C GLY A 252 -17.94 -5.25 6.31
N GLY A 253 -17.71 -4.04 5.78
CA GLY A 253 -18.61 -2.91 5.95
C GLY A 253 -19.97 -3.18 5.31
N VAL A 254 -19.98 -3.58 4.03
CA VAL A 254 -21.20 -3.89 3.26
C VAL A 254 -22.03 -5.00 3.93
N ILE A 255 -21.40 -6.10 4.36
CA ILE A 255 -22.06 -7.21 5.05
C ILE A 255 -22.78 -6.72 6.32
N ARG A 256 -22.16 -5.81 7.07
CA ARG A 256 -22.76 -5.22 8.28
C ARG A 256 -23.96 -4.30 8.00
N PHE A 257 -24.26 -4.02 6.74
CA PHE A 257 -25.38 -3.18 6.34
C PHE A 257 -26.47 -3.93 5.57
N LEU A 258 -26.27 -5.21 5.26
CA LEU A 258 -27.30 -6.03 4.64
C LEU A 258 -28.48 -6.22 5.60
N PRO A 259 -29.70 -6.37 5.06
CA PRO A 259 -30.94 -6.28 5.81
C PRO A 259 -31.03 -7.44 6.81
N GLY A 260 -30.88 -7.07 8.08
CA GLY A 260 -30.71 -7.96 9.23
C GLY A 260 -30.14 -7.21 10.44
N SER A 261 -29.40 -6.12 10.21
CA SER A 261 -28.82 -5.25 11.24
C SER A 261 -29.33 -3.82 11.17
N SER A 262 -30.38 -3.55 11.96
CA SER A 262 -30.87 -2.27 12.48
C SER A 262 -30.85 -1.02 11.58
N GLY A 263 -32.05 -0.48 11.33
CA GLY A 263 -32.29 0.96 11.17
C GLY A 263 -32.71 1.41 9.76
N LYS A 264 -33.47 2.51 9.73
CA LYS A 264 -33.82 3.31 8.54
C LYS A 264 -32.54 3.82 7.88
N THR A 265 -31.88 2.96 7.13
CA THR A 265 -30.70 3.30 6.33
C THR A 265 -31.19 3.57 4.92
N ASP A 266 -30.72 4.66 4.31
CA ASP A 266 -31.07 5.02 2.93
C ASP A 266 -30.71 3.84 2.00
N ALA A 267 -31.72 3.08 1.60
CA ALA A 267 -31.57 1.87 0.80
C ALA A 267 -30.92 2.20 -0.56
N ALA A 268 -31.20 3.38 -1.11
CA ALA A 268 -30.60 3.83 -2.36
C ALA A 268 -29.10 4.13 -2.20
N ALA A 269 -28.69 4.78 -1.11
CA ALA A 269 -27.27 4.98 -0.79
C ALA A 269 -26.54 3.65 -0.57
N MET A 270 -27.20 2.69 0.10
CA MET A 270 -26.65 1.35 0.32
C MET A 270 -26.44 0.59 -0.99
N LEU A 271 -27.44 0.61 -1.88
CA LEU A 271 -27.34 -0.05 -3.18
C LEU A 271 -26.21 0.55 -4.02
N LYS A 272 -26.01 1.88 -3.98
CA LYS A 272 -24.88 2.54 -4.65
C LYS A 272 -23.53 2.04 -4.14
N ILE A 273 -23.37 1.91 -2.83
CA ILE A 273 -22.14 1.39 -2.20
C ILE A 273 -21.89 -0.05 -2.65
N VAL A 274 -22.91 -0.91 -2.60
CA VAL A 274 -22.82 -2.33 -2.99
C VAL A 274 -22.45 -2.49 -4.47
N ASN A 275 -23.12 -1.74 -5.36
CA ASN A 275 -22.82 -1.77 -6.79
C ASN A 275 -21.37 -1.33 -7.06
N LYS A 276 -20.91 -0.25 -6.41
CA LYS A 276 -19.52 0.20 -6.54
C LYS A 276 -18.53 -0.82 -5.96
N ALA A 277 -18.83 -1.46 -4.84
CA ALA A 277 -17.96 -2.50 -4.28
C ALA A 277 -17.87 -3.74 -5.19
N THR A 278 -18.94 -4.03 -5.94
CA THR A 278 -18.96 -5.10 -6.95
C THR A 278 -18.05 -4.73 -8.12
N SER A 279 -18.21 -3.54 -8.71
CA SER A 279 -17.35 -3.11 -9.82
C SER A 279 -15.88 -2.99 -9.42
N GLN A 280 -15.60 -2.48 -8.22
CA GLN A 280 -14.24 -2.41 -7.69
C GLN A 280 -13.61 -3.79 -7.50
N GLY A 281 -14.40 -4.82 -7.20
CA GLY A 281 -13.91 -6.21 -7.14
C GLY A 281 -13.45 -6.72 -8.51
N GLU A 282 -14.18 -6.39 -9.57
CA GLU A 282 -13.81 -6.71 -10.95
C GLU A 282 -12.55 -5.96 -11.39
N ASP A 283 -12.49 -4.65 -11.11
CA ASP A 283 -11.31 -3.82 -11.39
C ASP A 283 -10.07 -4.34 -10.64
N LEU A 284 -10.26 -4.78 -9.39
CA LEU A 284 -9.19 -5.36 -8.58
C LEU A 284 -8.71 -6.70 -9.17
N ALA A 285 -9.60 -7.55 -9.66
CA ALA A 285 -9.21 -8.78 -10.34
C ALA A 285 -8.33 -8.50 -11.58
N LEU A 286 -8.71 -7.51 -12.40
CA LEU A 286 -7.90 -7.07 -13.55
C LEU A 286 -6.54 -6.48 -13.11
N TYR A 287 -6.52 -5.71 -12.03
CA TYR A 287 -5.29 -5.16 -11.47
C TYR A 287 -4.34 -6.26 -10.98
N PHE A 288 -4.86 -7.34 -10.41
CA PHE A 288 -4.06 -8.48 -9.94
C PHE A 288 -3.48 -9.29 -11.09
N GLU A 289 -4.26 -9.55 -12.13
CA GLU A 289 -3.74 -10.18 -13.36
C GLU A 289 -2.63 -9.32 -13.99
N PHE A 290 -2.79 -8.00 -14.00
CA PHE A 290 -1.71 -7.09 -14.38
C PHE A 290 -0.47 -7.25 -13.48
N CYS A 291 -0.63 -7.23 -12.15
CA CYS A 291 0.50 -7.39 -11.22
C CYS A 291 1.23 -8.72 -11.39
N LYS A 292 0.48 -9.81 -11.63
CA LYS A 292 1.01 -11.14 -11.90
C LYS A 292 1.84 -11.17 -13.18
N SER A 293 1.30 -10.62 -14.28
CA SER A 293 2.02 -10.52 -15.56
C SER A 293 3.27 -9.62 -15.48
N PHE A 294 3.20 -8.56 -14.68
CA PHE A 294 4.33 -7.66 -14.44
C PHE A 294 5.44 -8.33 -13.62
N GLY A 295 5.09 -9.30 -12.77
CA GLY A 295 6.01 -10.13 -11.98
C GLY A 295 6.04 -9.79 -10.49
N VAL A 296 4.96 -9.23 -9.95
CA VAL A 296 4.81 -8.92 -8.51
C VAL A 296 4.64 -10.24 -7.72
N PRO A 297 5.41 -10.48 -6.64
CA PRO A 297 5.39 -11.75 -5.91
C PRO A 297 4.03 -12.11 -5.31
N ASN A 298 3.44 -11.25 -4.46
CA ASN A 298 2.19 -11.55 -3.75
C ASN A 298 0.93 -11.49 -4.63
N ALA A 299 1.07 -11.18 -5.92
CA ALA A 299 -0.02 -11.27 -6.89
C ALA A 299 -0.24 -12.70 -7.43
N ARG A 300 0.59 -13.67 -7.00
CA ARG A 300 0.55 -15.06 -7.50
C ARG A 300 -0.42 -15.95 -6.73
N ASP A 301 -0.62 -15.67 -5.44
CA ASP A 301 -1.36 -16.54 -4.51
C ASP A 301 -2.74 -15.96 -4.16
N THR A 302 -3.32 -15.19 -5.09
CA THR A 302 -4.56 -14.46 -4.82
C THR A 302 -5.70 -15.40 -4.47
N PRO A 303 -6.36 -15.24 -3.30
CA PRO A 303 -7.62 -15.92 -3.07
C PRO A 303 -8.61 -15.51 -4.17
N GLN A 304 -9.46 -16.44 -4.61
CA GLN A 304 -10.60 -16.08 -5.47
C GLN A 304 -11.36 -14.95 -4.76
N PHE A 305 -11.34 -13.74 -5.32
CA PHE A 305 -11.97 -12.59 -4.69
C PHE A 305 -13.40 -12.96 -4.33
N VAL A 306 -13.75 -12.73 -3.06
CA VAL A 306 -15.12 -12.90 -2.56
C VAL A 306 -15.98 -11.86 -3.28
N SER A 307 -16.59 -12.30 -4.39
CA SER A 307 -17.66 -11.56 -5.03
C SER A 307 -18.76 -11.39 -4.00
N ILE A 308 -19.24 -10.15 -3.82
CA ILE A 308 -20.44 -9.91 -3.00
C ILE A 308 -21.53 -10.83 -3.58
N PRO A 309 -22.09 -11.76 -2.79
CA PRO A 309 -23.03 -12.74 -3.31
C PRO A 309 -24.14 -12.05 -4.09
N LYS A 310 -24.35 -12.45 -5.35
CA LYS A 310 -25.36 -11.83 -6.24
C LYS A 310 -26.76 -11.83 -5.60
N ALA A 311 -27.05 -12.82 -4.77
CA ALA A 311 -28.28 -12.94 -3.98
C ALA A 311 -28.48 -11.78 -2.97
N GLU A 312 -27.40 -11.28 -2.37
CA GLU A 312 -27.44 -10.13 -1.44
C GLU A 312 -27.74 -8.83 -2.19
N VAL A 313 -27.14 -8.65 -3.38
CA VAL A 313 -27.41 -7.52 -4.27
C VAL A 313 -28.87 -7.52 -4.75
N GLU A 314 -29.41 -8.70 -5.07
CA GLU A 314 -30.78 -8.84 -5.55
C GLU A 314 -31.82 -8.61 -4.45
N THR A 315 -31.51 -9.00 -3.21
CA THR A 315 -32.35 -8.73 -2.03
C THR A 315 -32.49 -7.22 -1.79
N ILE A 316 -31.39 -6.48 -1.85
CA ILE A 316 -31.42 -5.01 -1.70
C ILE A 316 -32.22 -4.35 -2.84
N LYS A 317 -32.04 -4.82 -4.08
CA LYS A 317 -32.81 -4.31 -5.24
C LYS A 317 -34.31 -4.54 -5.08
N LYS A 318 -34.72 -5.70 -4.54
CA LYS A 318 -36.12 -6.04 -4.27
C LYS A 318 -36.72 -5.16 -3.16
N MET A 319 -35.94 -4.79 -2.14
CA MET A 319 -36.40 -3.87 -1.08
C MET A 319 -36.70 -2.47 -1.61
N ILE A 320 -35.82 -1.90 -2.44
CA ILE A 320 -36.04 -0.56 -3.04
C ILE A 320 -37.25 -0.57 -3.97
N LYS A 321 -37.41 -1.64 -4.76
CA LYS A 321 -38.54 -1.77 -5.68
C LYS A 321 -39.88 -1.91 -4.95
N ASN A 322 -39.87 -2.45 -3.73
CA ASN A 322 -41.05 -2.54 -2.88
C ASN A 322 -41.32 -1.22 -2.11
N GLU A 323 -40.29 -0.42 -1.81
CA GLU A 323 -40.44 0.94 -1.24
C GLU A 323 -41.02 1.93 -2.26
N GLU A 324 -40.69 1.81 -3.56
CA GLU A 324 -41.26 2.66 -4.63
C GLU A 324 -42.74 2.35 -4.96
N VAL A 325 -43.28 1.20 -4.54
CA VAL A 325 -44.67 0.76 -4.87
C VAL A 325 -45.67 1.07 -3.75
N VAL A 326 -45.29 1.80 -2.70
CA VAL A 326 -46.26 2.34 -1.74
C VAL A 326 -46.94 3.57 -2.36
N VAL A 327 -47.87 3.31 -3.28
CA VAL A 327 -48.91 4.25 -3.68
C VAL A 327 -49.75 4.53 -2.43
N GLU A 328 -49.94 5.82 -2.15
CA GLU A 328 -50.86 6.27 -1.10
C GLU A 328 -52.26 5.69 -1.33
N GLU A 329 -52.67 4.78 -0.46
CA GLU A 329 -54.07 4.69 -0.08
C GLU A 329 -54.21 5.22 1.34
N GLU A 330 -54.80 6.41 1.44
CA GLU A 330 -55.38 6.92 2.67
C GLU A 330 -56.23 5.81 3.33
N LYS A 331 -55.92 5.49 4.60
CA LYS A 331 -56.90 4.89 5.52
C LYS A 331 -56.55 5.16 6.98
N ALA A 332 -57.39 6.03 7.54
CA ALA A 332 -57.89 6.05 8.91
C ALA A 332 -56.89 6.18 10.08
N MET A 333 -56.93 7.37 10.68
CA MET A 333 -56.48 7.69 12.03
C MET A 333 -57.16 6.79 13.07
N VAL A 334 -56.39 6.01 13.82
CA VAL A 334 -56.81 5.41 15.10
C VAL A 334 -55.91 5.98 16.18
N VAL A 335 -56.51 6.80 17.05
CA VAL A 335 -55.92 7.30 18.29
C VAL A 335 -55.65 6.09 19.20
N TRP A 336 -54.39 5.88 19.56
CA TRP A 336 -54.02 4.99 20.67
C TRP A 336 -53.60 5.85 21.85
N GLU A 337 -54.34 5.74 22.95
CA GLU A 337 -53.98 6.32 24.24
C GLU A 337 -52.68 5.68 24.77
N LYS A 338 -51.78 6.54 25.26
CA LYS A 338 -50.55 6.17 25.98
C LYS A 338 -50.90 5.44 27.29
N PRO A 339 -50.33 4.25 27.58
CA PRO A 339 -50.20 3.83 28.96
C PRO A 339 -49.09 4.65 29.63
N ARG A 340 -49.40 5.19 30.81
CA ARG A 340 -48.44 5.81 31.73
C ARG A 340 -47.51 4.71 32.26
N LEU A 341 -46.21 4.92 32.18
CA LEU A 341 -45.23 4.08 32.87
C LEU A 341 -45.18 4.54 34.33
N GLU A 342 -45.59 3.66 35.26
CA GLU A 342 -45.27 3.81 36.68
C GLU A 342 -43.83 3.33 36.90
N THR A 343 -42.98 4.23 37.42
CA THR A 343 -41.65 3.88 37.92
C THR A 343 -41.80 3.24 39.30
N ILE A 344 -41.46 1.95 39.41
CA ILE A 344 -41.25 1.29 40.70
C ILE A 344 -39.84 1.68 41.17
N ILE A 345 -39.75 2.45 42.25
CA ILE A 345 -38.51 2.69 42.98
C ILE A 345 -38.38 1.52 43.96
N THR A 346 -37.38 0.65 43.76
CA THR A 346 -36.94 -0.32 44.76
C THR A 346 -35.80 0.30 45.58
N GLU A 347 -35.89 0.24 46.91
CA GLU A 347 -34.89 0.82 47.83
C GLU A 347 -33.61 -0.04 48.01
N GLU A 348 -33.36 -1.02 47.14
CA GLU A 348 -32.14 -1.81 47.17
C GLU A 348 -31.08 -1.20 46.24
N TRP A 349 -30.03 -0.65 46.86
CA TRP A 349 -28.85 -0.15 46.18
C TRP A 349 -27.95 -1.32 45.77
N GLU A 350 -27.91 -1.65 44.47
CA GLU A 350 -26.83 -2.49 43.92
C GLU A 350 -25.58 -1.63 43.67
N SER A 351 -24.53 -1.88 44.45
CA SER A 351 -23.19 -1.34 44.23
C SER A 351 -22.51 -2.11 43.09
N PHE A 352 -22.09 -1.40 42.04
CA PHE A 352 -21.20 -1.97 41.03
C PHE A 352 -19.76 -1.56 41.39
N GLU A 353 -18.94 -2.56 41.69
CA GLU A 353 -17.51 -2.40 41.94
C GLU A 353 -16.79 -2.07 40.62
N ASP A 354 -16.08 -0.94 40.63
CA ASP A 354 -15.15 -0.53 39.58
C ASP A 354 -13.87 -1.38 39.68
N ASP A 355 -13.68 -2.34 38.77
CA ASP A 355 -12.39 -3.02 38.61
C ASP A 355 -11.54 -2.34 37.52
N GLU A 356 -10.67 -1.48 38.02
CA GLU A 356 -9.46 -1.01 37.37
C GLU A 356 -8.41 -2.15 37.25
N CYS A 357 -7.55 -2.02 36.22
CA CYS A 357 -6.15 -2.49 36.16
C CYS A 357 -5.74 -3.74 35.35
N CYS A 358 -4.87 -3.45 34.36
CA CYS A 358 -3.52 -4.00 34.14
C CYS A 358 -3.25 -5.07 33.06
N PHE A 359 -2.33 -4.69 32.17
CA PHE A 359 -1.50 -5.50 31.28
C PHE A 359 -0.67 -6.59 32.02
N ARG A 360 -0.60 -7.81 31.46
CA ARG A 360 0.70 -8.50 31.22
C ARG A 360 0.62 -9.70 30.25
N GLU A 361 1.74 -9.88 29.55
CA GLU A 361 2.20 -10.94 28.65
C GLU A 361 2.32 -12.38 29.23
N LYS A 362 2.40 -13.33 28.29
CA LYS A 362 2.63 -14.81 28.36
C LYS A 362 1.31 -15.59 28.41
N VAL A 363 0.99 -16.44 27.44
CA VAL A 363 1.61 -17.75 27.22
C VAL A 363 1.55 -18.17 25.73
N VAL A 364 2.67 -18.71 25.24
CA VAL A 364 2.78 -19.53 24.00
C VAL A 364 2.94 -20.99 24.45
N LYS A 365 2.10 -21.91 23.94
CA LYS A 365 2.48 -23.23 23.33
C LYS A 365 1.28 -24.20 23.27
N GLU A 366 1.25 -24.95 22.16
CA GLU A 366 0.44 -26.15 21.82
C GLU A 366 -1.07 -25.91 21.62
N TYR A 367 -1.71 -26.22 20.49
CA TYR A 367 -1.66 -27.45 19.71
C TYR A 367 -1.89 -27.23 18.20
N GLN A 368 -1.03 -27.85 17.38
CA GLN A 368 -1.31 -28.24 15.99
C GLN A 368 -1.55 -29.76 15.97
N LYS A 369 -2.72 -30.22 15.51
CA LYS A 369 -2.95 -31.48 14.78
C LYS A 369 -4.40 -31.48 14.25
N HIS A 370 -4.52 -31.64 12.93
CA HIS A 370 -5.67 -31.51 11.99
C HIS A 370 -6.89 -32.43 12.25
N PRO A 371 -7.99 -32.50 11.42
CA PRO A 371 -8.48 -31.68 10.28
C PRO A 371 -9.99 -31.27 10.36
N LEU A 372 -10.45 -30.39 9.45
CA LEU A 372 -11.82 -29.84 9.27
C LEU A 372 -12.91 -30.92 9.07
N PRO A 373 -14.21 -30.67 9.42
CA PRO A 373 -15.14 -30.02 8.47
C PRO A 373 -16.29 -29.19 9.10
N GLY A 374 -16.90 -28.31 8.29
CA GLY A 374 -18.30 -27.88 8.46
C GLY A 374 -18.51 -26.47 9.01
N LEU A 375 -19.44 -25.75 8.37
CA LEU A 375 -19.96 -24.45 8.77
C LEU A 375 -20.28 -24.37 10.26
N ILE A 376 -19.86 -23.27 10.88
CA ILE A 376 -20.58 -22.36 11.82
C ILE A 376 -19.47 -21.53 12.46
N VAL A 377 -19.41 -20.22 12.17
CA VAL A 377 -18.68 -19.29 13.04
C VAL A 377 -19.62 -18.16 13.41
N SER A 378 -20.20 -18.37 14.59
CA SER A 378 -20.72 -17.36 15.49
C SER A 378 -19.68 -16.27 15.74
N TYR A 379 -20.18 -15.06 15.92
CA TYR A 379 -19.47 -13.83 16.26
C TYR A 379 -18.63 -13.96 17.53
N GLN A 380 -17.36 -13.58 17.47
CA GLN A 380 -16.69 -12.59 18.34
C GLN A 380 -15.18 -12.55 18.01
N GLU A 381 -14.62 -11.34 18.04
CA GLU A 381 -13.23 -10.95 17.76
C GLU A 381 -12.76 -10.89 16.28
N PRO A 382 -12.12 -9.77 15.87
CA PRO A 382 -11.52 -9.68 14.54
C PRO A 382 -10.35 -10.66 14.46
N VAL A 383 -10.45 -11.65 13.59
CA VAL A 383 -9.32 -12.47 13.17
C VAL A 383 -8.28 -11.55 12.53
N TYR A 384 -7.25 -11.20 13.30
CA TYR A 384 -6.03 -10.61 12.77
C TYR A 384 -5.31 -11.70 11.98
N ILE A 385 -5.41 -11.68 10.65
CA ILE A 385 -4.46 -12.40 9.82
C ILE A 385 -3.14 -11.64 9.94
N GLN A 386 -2.35 -12.04 10.93
CA GLN A 386 -0.99 -11.59 11.12
C GLN A 386 -0.14 -12.26 10.02
N TYR A 387 0.02 -11.59 8.88
CA TYR A 387 1.08 -11.94 7.94
C TYR A 387 2.42 -11.69 8.63
N MET A 388 2.97 -12.74 9.24
CA MET A 388 4.40 -12.81 9.51
C MET A 388 5.09 -12.71 8.15
N MET A 389 6.00 -11.76 8.00
CA MET A 389 6.90 -11.74 6.85
C MET A 389 7.55 -13.13 6.72
N PRO A 390 7.67 -13.70 5.52
CA PRO A 390 8.36 -14.96 5.35
C PRO A 390 9.82 -14.80 5.79
N ASP A 391 10.24 -15.61 6.76
CA ASP A 391 11.63 -15.80 7.12
C ASP A 391 12.37 -16.40 5.92
N LEU A 392 13.07 -15.54 5.16
CA LEU A 392 14.01 -15.97 4.13
C LEU A 392 15.37 -16.29 4.76
N ILE A 393 15.41 -17.40 5.49
CA ILE A 393 16.63 -18.20 5.69
C ILE A 393 16.21 -19.67 5.60
N THR A 394 16.31 -20.28 4.40
CA THR A 394 16.94 -21.60 4.26
C THR A 394 17.29 -21.88 2.79
N PHE A 395 18.59 -22.14 2.59
CA PHE A 395 19.35 -22.58 1.40
C PHE A 395 19.53 -21.62 0.23
#